data_AF-A0A1Y3TFY2-F1
#
_entry.id   AF-A0A1Y3TFY2-F1
#
_cell.length_a   1.000
_cell.length_b   1.000
_cell.length_c   1.000
_cell.angle_alpha   90.00
_cell.angle_beta   90.00
_cell.angle_gamma   90.00
#
_symmetry.space_group_name_H-M   'P 1'
#
loop_
_entity.id
_entity.type
_entity.pdbx_description
1 polymer ?
#
loop_
_entity_poly.entity_id
_entity_poly.type
_entity_poly.pdbx_seq_one_letter_code
_entity_poly.pdbx_strand_id
1 'polypeptide(L)'
;MKAATAACALTALTACGGGNESAAVSVAKDENGAYVDTLTITLGRFAEPSAAALFPEGQTFEDNAYTRYIESKLNVDLVDSFEASGDAYTNQLATCIASGELPDILTVNSYDTFVQMVDNGLTYDLTDLYEEYASDYIKSLYDSYDGRCLGMATFDGRLMGIPGTNPDNSVPVLCWMRKD
;
A
#
# COMPACT_ATOMS: atom_id res chain seq x y z
N MET A 1 11.47 9.31 -34.34
CA MET A 1 10.91 8.19 -35.14
C MET A 1 9.46 8.02 -34.67
N LYS A 2 8.52 7.84 -35.60
CA LYS A 2 7.09 8.19 -35.50
C LYS A 2 6.39 7.64 -34.24
N ALA A 3 5.74 8.53 -33.47
CA ALA A 3 4.78 8.17 -32.43
C ALA A 3 3.47 7.72 -33.12
N ALA A 4 3.04 6.50 -32.83
CA ALA A 4 1.76 5.98 -33.28
C ALA A 4 0.72 6.27 -32.19
N THR A 5 -0.22 7.15 -32.49
CA THR A 5 -1.40 7.44 -31.67
C THR A 5 -2.32 6.21 -31.68
N ALA A 6 -2.46 5.53 -30.54
CA ALA A 6 -3.47 4.51 -30.34
C ALA A 6 -4.69 5.15 -29.66
N ALA A 7 -5.74 5.41 -30.43
CA ALA A 7 -7.05 5.80 -29.91
C ALA A 7 -7.78 4.54 -29.42
N CYS A 8 -7.93 4.36 -28.10
CA CYS A 8 -8.81 3.33 -27.55
C CYS A 8 -10.24 3.88 -27.46
N ALA A 9 -11.12 3.32 -28.29
CA ALA A 9 -12.54 3.62 -28.32
C ALA A 9 -13.23 3.05 -27.06
N LEU A 10 -14.05 3.88 -26.40
CA LEU A 10 -14.97 3.43 -25.34
C LEU A 10 -15.99 2.45 -25.92
N THR A 11 -15.88 1.17 -25.57
CA THR A 11 -17.00 0.23 -25.67
C THR A 11 -17.62 0.07 -24.29
N ALA A 12 -18.78 0.68 -24.07
CA ALA A 12 -19.62 0.39 -22.92
C ALA A 12 -20.18 -1.03 -23.05
N LEU A 13 -19.65 -1.98 -22.27
CA LEU A 13 -20.29 -3.28 -22.10
C LEU A 13 -21.22 -3.25 -20.88
N THR A 14 -22.50 -3.42 -21.16
CA THR A 14 -23.54 -3.78 -20.21
C THR A 14 -23.25 -5.22 -19.75
N ALA A 15 -22.85 -5.41 -18.49
CA ALA A 15 -22.58 -6.74 -17.93
C ALA A 15 -23.78 -7.23 -17.10
N CYS A 16 -24.50 -8.20 -17.66
CA CYS A 16 -25.28 -9.17 -16.88
C CYS A 16 -24.54 -10.50 -16.92
N GLY A 17 -24.36 -11.15 -15.76
CA GLY A 17 -23.93 -12.55 -15.66
C GLY A 17 -22.54 -12.73 -15.06
N GLY A 18 -22.50 -13.42 -13.92
CA GLY A 18 -21.32 -13.58 -13.08
C GLY A 18 -20.22 -14.48 -13.65
N GLY A 19 -19.02 -14.20 -13.17
CA GLY A 19 -17.77 -14.92 -13.41
C GLY A 19 -16.66 -14.12 -12.76
N ASN A 20 -15.99 -14.74 -11.79
CA ASN A 20 -14.92 -14.16 -10.98
C ASN A 20 -13.67 -13.89 -11.84
N GLU A 21 -13.62 -12.71 -12.46
CA GLU A 21 -12.40 -12.03 -12.87
C GLU A 21 -12.51 -10.61 -12.29
N SER A 22 -11.65 -10.28 -11.33
CA SER A 22 -11.43 -8.89 -10.95
C SER A 22 -10.82 -8.20 -12.15
N ALA A 23 -11.68 -7.68 -13.02
CA ALA A 23 -11.25 -6.92 -14.18
C ALA A 23 -10.52 -5.69 -13.66
N ALA A 24 -9.19 -5.66 -13.87
CA ALA A 24 -8.42 -4.45 -13.69
C ALA A 24 -9.11 -3.35 -14.50
N VAL A 25 -9.67 -2.36 -13.80
CA VAL A 25 -10.20 -1.16 -14.45
C VAL A 25 -9.00 -0.51 -15.12
N SER A 26 -8.88 -0.64 -16.44
CA SER A 26 -7.83 0.01 -17.19
C SER A 26 -8.14 1.50 -17.23
N VAL A 27 -7.65 2.24 -16.23
CA VAL A 27 -7.74 3.69 -16.21
C VAL A 27 -6.73 4.22 -17.24
N ALA A 28 -7.19 5.09 -18.13
CA ALA A 28 -6.33 5.69 -19.14
C ALA A 28 -5.19 6.47 -18.47
N LYS A 29 -3.97 6.31 -18.98
CA LYS A 29 -2.79 7.07 -18.55
C LYS A 29 -2.29 7.98 -19.67
N ASP A 30 -1.72 9.12 -19.31
CA ASP A 30 -1.09 10.06 -20.24
C ASP A 30 0.34 9.62 -20.64
N GLU A 31 1.01 10.42 -21.46
CA GLU A 31 2.38 10.16 -21.92
C GLU A 31 3.44 10.18 -20.80
N ASN A 32 3.12 10.74 -19.64
CA ASN A 32 3.98 10.81 -18.46
C ASN A 32 3.64 9.71 -17.43
N GLY A 33 2.61 8.90 -17.70
CA GLY A 33 2.15 7.82 -16.83
C GLY A 33 1.14 8.26 -15.76
N ALA A 34 0.67 9.51 -15.78
CA ALA A 34 -0.37 10.01 -14.89
C ALA A 34 -1.76 9.54 -15.35
N TYR A 35 -2.70 9.35 -14.44
CA TYR A 35 -4.07 9.00 -14.81
C TYR A 35 -4.78 10.18 -15.48
N VAL A 36 -5.53 9.91 -16.55
CA VAL A 36 -6.28 10.93 -17.29
C VAL A 36 -7.42 11.49 -16.43
N ASP A 37 -8.17 10.61 -15.79
CA ASP A 37 -9.16 10.96 -14.78
C ASP A 37 -8.53 10.78 -13.39
N THR A 38 -8.89 11.65 -12.44
CA THR A 38 -8.36 11.57 -11.07
C THR A 38 -8.76 10.24 -10.44
N LEU A 39 -7.75 9.47 -10.02
CA LEU A 39 -7.96 8.20 -9.33
C LEU A 39 -7.96 8.44 -7.83
N THR A 40 -9.08 8.20 -7.15
CA THR A 40 -9.14 8.21 -5.69
C THR A 40 -8.71 6.87 -5.13
N ILE A 41 -7.78 6.88 -4.17
CA ILE A 41 -7.31 5.71 -3.42
C ILE A 41 -7.61 5.93 -1.95
N THR A 42 -8.25 4.94 -1.33
CA THR A 42 -8.64 4.97 0.08
C THR A 42 -7.59 4.35 0.98
N LEU A 43 -7.37 4.97 2.15
CA LEU A 43 -6.29 4.60 3.07
C LEU A 43 -6.81 4.35 4.50
N GLY A 44 -6.33 3.28 5.11
CA GLY A 44 -6.36 3.10 6.58
C GLY A 44 -5.09 3.67 7.18
N ARG A 45 -5.17 4.90 7.72
CA ARG A 45 -3.99 5.68 8.11
C ARG A 45 -3.60 5.46 9.57
N PHE A 46 -2.39 4.97 9.79
CA PHE A 46 -1.76 4.95 11.11
C PHE A 46 -1.21 6.34 11.44
N ALA A 47 -2.05 7.17 12.06
CA ALA A 47 -1.84 8.59 12.28
C ALA A 47 -1.23 8.86 13.67
N GLU A 48 0.03 8.49 13.85
CA GLU A 48 0.75 8.72 15.12
C GLU A 48 0.87 10.22 15.46
N PRO A 49 0.43 10.67 16.65
CA PRO A 49 0.50 12.08 17.05
C PRO A 49 1.92 12.64 17.02
N SER A 50 2.91 11.79 17.28
CA SER A 50 4.33 12.17 17.21
C SER A 50 4.78 12.50 15.79
N ALA A 51 4.23 11.82 14.77
CA ALA A 51 4.48 12.12 13.37
C ALA A 51 3.73 13.39 12.94
N ALA A 52 2.47 13.54 13.36
CA ALA A 52 1.68 14.74 13.07
C ALA A 52 2.36 16.03 13.59
N ALA A 53 3.01 15.96 14.74
CA ALA A 53 3.74 17.08 15.34
C ALA A 53 4.96 17.55 14.51
N LEU A 54 5.43 16.74 13.55
CA LEU A 54 6.54 17.08 12.66
C LEU A 54 6.09 17.81 11.39
N PHE A 55 4.78 17.89 11.14
CA PHE A 55 4.27 18.57 9.97
C PHE A 55 4.50 20.08 10.04
N PRO A 56 4.88 20.73 8.92
CA PRO A 56 4.84 22.17 8.82
C PRO A 56 3.43 22.70 9.10
N GLU A 57 3.32 23.96 9.55
CA GLU A 57 2.05 24.58 9.90
C GLU A 57 1.02 24.45 8.76
N GLY A 58 -0.19 24.01 9.13
CA GLY A 58 -1.32 23.81 8.20
C GLY A 58 -1.31 22.49 7.42
N GLN A 59 -0.29 21.64 7.54
CA GLN A 59 -0.27 20.33 6.89
C GLN A 59 -0.89 19.24 7.79
N THR A 60 -1.51 18.25 7.14
CA THR A 60 -2.17 17.08 7.76
C THR A 60 -1.70 15.78 7.09
N PHE A 61 -2.21 14.62 7.52
CA PHE A 61 -1.90 13.37 6.85
C PHE A 61 -2.48 13.29 5.43
N GLU A 62 -3.65 13.88 5.20
CA GLU A 62 -4.29 13.97 3.87
C GLU A 62 -3.75 15.15 3.01
N ASP A 63 -3.36 16.28 3.61
CA ASP A 63 -2.79 17.43 2.89
C ASP A 63 -1.36 17.75 3.37
N ASN A 64 -0.37 17.20 2.67
CA ASN A 64 1.04 17.49 2.91
C ASN A 64 1.85 17.52 1.61
N ALA A 65 3.16 17.73 1.73
CA ALA A 65 4.06 17.78 0.58
C ALA A 65 4.05 16.45 -0.24
N TYR A 66 3.86 15.30 0.39
CA TYR A 66 3.88 14.00 -0.28
C TYR A 66 2.56 13.70 -1.00
N THR A 67 1.41 13.97 -0.37
CA THR A 67 0.10 13.76 -1.00
C THR A 67 -0.06 14.65 -2.24
N ARG A 68 0.32 15.93 -2.14
CA ARG A 68 0.36 16.86 -3.29
C ARG A 68 1.37 16.46 -4.36
N TYR A 69 2.50 15.88 -3.97
CA TYR A 69 3.46 15.37 -4.95
C TYR A 69 2.86 14.20 -5.75
N ILE A 70 2.23 13.24 -5.07
CA ILE A 70 1.55 12.10 -5.69
C ILE A 70 0.43 12.58 -6.62
N GLU A 71 -0.42 13.50 -6.17
CA GLU A 71 -1.47 14.12 -6.98
C GLU A 71 -0.88 14.77 -8.24
N SER A 72 0.15 15.61 -8.08
CA SER A 72 0.77 16.33 -9.21
C SER A 72 1.45 15.41 -10.25
N LYS A 73 1.92 14.23 -9.82
CA LYS A 73 2.68 13.31 -10.68
C LYS A 73 1.82 12.24 -11.31
N LEU A 74 0.80 11.78 -10.59
CA LEU A 74 0.02 10.62 -10.99
C LEU A 74 -1.46 10.95 -11.21
N ASN A 75 -1.91 12.16 -10.85
CA ASN A 75 -3.32 12.52 -10.77
C ASN A 75 -4.10 11.54 -9.87
N VAL A 76 -3.52 11.26 -8.70
CA VAL A 76 -4.07 10.38 -7.67
C VAL A 76 -4.45 11.21 -6.45
N ASP A 77 -5.69 11.06 -6.01
CA ASP A 77 -6.21 11.65 -4.78
C ASP A 77 -6.21 10.60 -3.67
N LEU A 78 -5.61 10.93 -2.52
CA LEU A 78 -5.45 10.01 -1.39
C LEU A 78 -6.40 10.42 -0.28
N VAL A 79 -7.37 9.56 0.03
CA VAL A 79 -8.41 9.84 1.00
C VAL A 79 -8.35 8.83 2.13
N ASP A 80 -8.26 9.30 3.37
CA ASP A 80 -8.19 8.45 4.54
C ASP A 80 -9.63 8.01 4.91
N SER A 81 -9.90 6.70 4.80
CA SER A 81 -11.15 6.12 5.30
C SER A 81 -11.26 6.23 6.82
N PHE A 82 -10.10 6.21 7.48
CA PHE A 82 -9.95 6.53 8.89
C PHE A 82 -8.51 6.93 9.19
N GLU A 83 -8.36 7.83 10.16
CA GLU A 83 -7.08 8.19 10.79
C GLU A 83 -7.14 7.82 12.27
N ALA A 84 -6.23 6.96 12.73
CA ALA A 84 -6.15 6.59 14.14
C ALA A 84 -4.73 6.17 14.54
N SER A 85 -4.45 6.13 15.84
CA SER A 85 -3.20 5.63 16.41
C SER A 85 -3.43 4.64 17.55
N GLY A 86 -2.38 3.93 17.97
CA GLY A 86 -2.41 2.99 19.10
C GLY A 86 -3.59 2.02 19.07
N ASP A 87 -4.29 1.91 20.21
CA ASP A 87 -5.43 1.00 20.37
C ASP A 87 -6.63 1.38 19.48
N ALA A 88 -6.84 2.68 19.23
CA ALA A 88 -7.93 3.13 18.36
C ALA A 88 -7.73 2.63 16.93
N TYR A 89 -6.49 2.67 16.42
CA TYR A 89 -6.16 2.10 15.11
C TYR A 89 -6.36 0.60 15.09
N THR A 90 -5.89 -0.10 16.12
CA THR A 90 -6.03 -1.56 16.22
C THR A 90 -7.51 -1.99 16.19
N ASN A 91 -8.38 -1.25 16.88
CA ASN A 91 -9.83 -1.49 16.86
C ASN A 91 -10.47 -1.22 15.49
N GLN A 92 -10.05 -0.17 14.80
CA GLN A 92 -10.56 0.17 13.48
C GLN A 92 -10.11 -0.85 12.43
N LEU A 93 -8.85 -1.28 12.48
CA LEU A 93 -8.32 -2.36 11.65
C LEU A 93 -9.09 -3.67 11.86
N ALA A 94 -9.32 -4.07 13.11
CA ALA A 94 -10.12 -5.26 13.43
C ALA A 94 -11.55 -5.16 12.88
N THR A 95 -12.14 -3.96 12.91
CA THR A 95 -13.48 -3.71 12.35
C THR A 95 -13.51 -3.91 10.84
N CYS A 96 -12.55 -3.33 10.10
CA CYS A 96 -12.43 -3.50 8.66
C CYS A 96 -12.20 -4.98 8.26
N ILE A 97 -11.34 -5.69 9.00
CA ILE A 97 -11.08 -7.11 8.76
C ILE A 97 -12.35 -7.94 9.00
N ALA A 98 -13.08 -7.66 10.08
CA ALA A 98 -14.30 -8.39 10.43
C ALA A 98 -15.45 -8.12 9.44
N SER A 99 -15.55 -6.90 8.90
CA SER A 99 -16.59 -6.55 7.92
C SER A 99 -16.24 -7.02 6.50
N GLY A 100 -14.96 -7.18 6.18
CA GLY A 100 -14.48 -7.37 4.81
C GLY A 100 -14.50 -6.09 3.96
N GLU A 101 -14.86 -4.95 4.56
CA GLU A 101 -14.84 -3.63 3.94
C GLU A 101 -13.52 -2.94 4.31
N LEU A 102 -12.48 -3.23 3.52
CA LEU A 102 -11.15 -2.67 3.69
C LEU A 102 -10.95 -1.45 2.77
N PRO A 103 -10.19 -0.43 3.20
CA PRO A 103 -9.64 0.55 2.28
C PRO A 103 -8.66 -0.11 1.30
N ASP A 104 -8.35 0.56 0.19
CA ASP A 104 -7.46 0.04 -0.85
C ASP A 104 -6.06 -0.26 -0.32
N ILE A 105 -5.57 0.58 0.61
CA ILE A 105 -4.26 0.43 1.24
C ILE A 105 -4.41 0.63 2.75
N LEU A 106 -3.83 -0.26 3.54
CA LEU A 106 -3.75 -0.10 4.99
C LEU A 106 -2.41 -0.58 5.54
N THR A 107 -2.05 -0.08 6.73
CA THR A 107 -0.89 -0.59 7.46
C THR A 107 -1.33 -1.70 8.42
N VAL A 108 -0.73 -2.88 8.32
CA VAL A 108 -0.95 -3.94 9.30
C VAL A 108 0.15 -3.87 10.36
N ASN A 109 -0.22 -3.61 11.61
CA ASN A 109 0.71 -3.38 12.71
C ASN A 109 1.14 -4.66 13.45
N SER A 110 0.59 -5.83 13.08
CA SER A 110 0.92 -7.13 13.67
C SER A 110 1.04 -8.20 12.59
N TYR A 111 2.09 -9.02 12.67
CA TYR A 111 2.29 -10.13 11.76
C TYR A 111 1.15 -11.16 11.82
N ASP A 112 0.64 -11.45 13.02
CA ASP A 112 -0.45 -12.42 13.20
C ASP A 112 -1.74 -11.93 12.54
N THR A 113 -2.01 -10.62 12.59
CA THR A 113 -3.15 -10.02 11.89
C THR A 113 -2.98 -10.11 10.38
N PHE A 114 -1.76 -9.89 9.89
CA PHE A 114 -1.47 -10.01 8.46
C PHE A 114 -1.65 -11.45 7.97
N VAL A 115 -1.15 -12.45 8.69
CA VAL A 115 -1.40 -13.88 8.37
C VAL A 115 -2.89 -14.17 8.33
N GLN A 116 -3.67 -13.70 9.32
CA GLN A 116 -5.13 -13.86 9.31
C GLN A 116 -5.78 -13.21 8.09
N MET A 117 -5.31 -12.05 7.64
CA MET A 117 -5.82 -11.41 6.43
C MET A 117 -5.52 -12.24 5.18
N VAL A 118 -4.31 -12.80 5.07
CA VAL A 118 -3.92 -13.69 3.96
C VAL A 118 -4.79 -14.95 3.94
N ASP A 119 -4.92 -15.63 5.08
CA ASP A 119 -5.71 -16.86 5.21
C ASP A 119 -7.19 -16.66 4.88
N ASN A 120 -7.72 -15.47 5.16
CA ASN A 120 -9.11 -15.09 4.84
C ASN A 120 -9.27 -14.47 3.45
N GLY A 121 -8.22 -14.40 2.63
CA GLY A 121 -8.29 -13.85 1.27
C GLY A 121 -8.58 -12.35 1.21
N LEU A 122 -8.17 -11.60 2.23
CA LEU A 122 -8.37 -10.14 2.34
C LEU A 122 -7.19 -9.34 1.78
N THR A 123 -6.17 -10.00 1.26
CA THR A 123 -5.01 -9.39 0.62
C THR A 123 -4.99 -9.65 -0.87
N TYR A 124 -4.24 -8.82 -1.61
CA TYR A 124 -4.05 -8.95 -3.05
C TYR A 124 -2.70 -9.60 -3.36
N ASP A 125 -2.63 -10.41 -4.42
CA ASP A 125 -1.38 -11.00 -4.91
C ASP A 125 -0.56 -9.92 -5.65
N LEU A 126 0.50 -9.44 -5.02
CA LEU A 126 1.37 -8.38 -5.51
C LEU A 126 2.58 -8.92 -6.27
N THR A 127 2.69 -10.23 -6.50
CA THR A 127 3.91 -10.87 -7.05
C THR A 127 4.31 -10.26 -8.38
N ASP A 128 3.40 -10.27 -9.35
CA ASP A 128 3.69 -9.76 -10.70
C ASP A 128 3.84 -8.23 -10.69
N LEU A 129 3.04 -7.53 -9.87
CA LEU A 129 3.10 -6.08 -9.75
C LEU A 129 4.43 -5.61 -9.15
N TYR A 130 4.95 -6.31 -8.15
CA TYR A 130 6.25 -6.02 -7.57
C TYR A 130 7.36 -6.23 -8.61
N GLU A 131 7.32 -7.34 -9.36
CA GLU A 131 8.33 -7.61 -10.37
C GLU A 131 8.31 -6.60 -11.52
N GLU A 132 7.13 -6.17 -11.95
CA GLU A 132 6.94 -5.23 -13.06
C GLU A 132 7.23 -3.78 -12.65
N TYR A 133 6.74 -3.34 -11.49
CA TYR A 133 6.72 -1.92 -11.12
C TYR A 133 7.74 -1.51 -10.05
N ALA A 134 8.30 -2.43 -9.26
CA ALA A 134 9.33 -2.05 -8.31
C ALA A 134 10.63 -1.69 -9.05
N SER A 135 11.15 -0.49 -8.79
CA SER A 135 12.43 -0.07 -9.38
C SER A 135 13.61 -0.92 -8.87
N ASP A 136 14.69 -0.99 -9.65
CA ASP A 136 15.95 -1.64 -9.25
C ASP A 136 16.44 -1.17 -7.88
N TYR A 137 16.26 0.12 -7.57
CA TYR A 137 16.62 0.67 -6.26
C TYR A 137 15.78 0.03 -5.14
N ILE A 138 14.46 -0.03 -5.28
CA ILE A 138 13.58 -0.68 -4.29
C ILE A 138 13.92 -2.16 -4.15
N LYS A 139 14.13 -2.88 -5.27
CA LYS A 139 14.55 -4.29 -5.22
C LYS A 139 15.87 -4.44 -4.46
N SER A 140 16.86 -3.58 -4.72
CA SER A 140 18.15 -3.60 -4.01
C SER A 140 18.03 -3.36 -2.49
N LEU A 141 17.06 -2.56 -2.05
CA LEU A 141 16.80 -2.36 -0.61
C LEU A 141 16.30 -3.64 0.04
N TYR A 142 15.37 -4.35 -0.59
CA TYR A 142 14.88 -5.64 -0.08
C TYR A 142 15.95 -6.73 -0.15
N ASP A 143 16.70 -6.79 -1.24
CA ASP A 143 17.80 -7.76 -1.44
C ASP A 143 18.88 -7.61 -0.37
N SER A 144 19.11 -6.40 0.15
CA SER A 144 20.07 -6.17 1.24
C SER A 144 19.75 -6.93 2.54
N TYR A 145 18.52 -7.44 2.68
CA TYR A 145 18.10 -8.29 3.80
C TYR A 145 18.21 -9.79 3.51
N ASP A 146 18.85 -10.18 2.39
CA ASP A 146 18.96 -11.56 1.91
C ASP A 146 17.58 -12.21 1.70
N GLY A 147 16.63 -11.45 1.15
CA GLY A 147 15.26 -11.91 0.88
C GLY A 147 14.38 -12.12 2.12
N ARG A 148 14.90 -11.94 3.34
CA ARG A 148 14.15 -12.18 4.59
C ARG A 148 12.92 -11.28 4.71
N CYS A 149 13.03 -10.00 4.35
CA CYS A 149 11.91 -9.07 4.45
C CYS A 149 10.74 -9.51 3.57
N LEU A 150 10.94 -9.67 2.26
CA LEU A 150 9.90 -10.14 1.35
C LEU A 150 9.41 -11.54 1.70
N GLY A 151 10.30 -12.43 2.14
CA GLY A 151 9.95 -13.79 2.57
C GLY A 151 8.92 -13.84 3.70
N MET A 152 8.88 -12.85 4.60
CA MET A 152 7.81 -12.77 5.62
C MET A 152 6.45 -12.43 5.00
N ALA A 153 6.41 -11.76 3.87
CA ALA A 153 5.18 -11.40 3.17
C ALA A 153 4.82 -12.38 2.04
N THR A 154 5.60 -13.44 1.84
CA THR A 154 5.38 -14.42 0.77
C THR A 154 4.73 -15.69 1.30
N PHE A 155 3.55 -16.02 0.79
CA PHE A 155 2.76 -17.20 1.15
C PHE A 155 2.55 -18.05 -0.10
N ASP A 156 2.88 -19.34 -0.03
CA ASP A 156 2.76 -20.26 -1.18
C ASP A 156 3.41 -19.73 -2.48
N GLY A 157 4.52 -19.00 -2.33
CA GLY A 157 5.26 -18.41 -3.45
C GLY A 157 4.68 -17.09 -3.98
N ARG A 158 3.66 -16.52 -3.34
CA ARG A 158 2.99 -15.27 -3.73
C ARG A 158 3.24 -14.16 -2.70
N LEU A 159 3.61 -12.97 -3.16
CA LEU A 159 3.81 -11.81 -2.31
C LEU A 159 2.45 -11.18 -1.95
N MET A 160 2.07 -11.26 -0.68
CA MET A 160 0.73 -10.85 -0.21
C MET A 160 0.70 -9.50 0.50
N GLY A 161 1.84 -8.81 0.58
CA GLY A 161 1.97 -7.51 1.22
C GLY A 161 3.36 -6.92 1.00
N ILE A 162 3.53 -5.63 1.30
CA ILE A 162 4.80 -4.92 1.18
C ILE A 162 5.36 -4.68 2.60
N PRO A 163 6.32 -5.50 3.06
CA PRO A 163 6.86 -5.39 4.41
C PRO A 163 7.82 -4.21 4.50
N GLY A 164 7.81 -3.49 5.62
CA GLY A 164 8.77 -2.39 5.83
C GLY A 164 10.22 -2.89 5.85
N THR A 165 11.10 -2.24 5.09
CA THR A 165 12.56 -2.42 5.16
C THR A 165 13.15 -1.49 6.22
N ASN A 166 12.80 -1.71 7.49
CA ASN A 166 13.33 -0.88 8.58
C ASN A 166 14.47 -1.63 9.31
N PRO A 167 15.71 -1.11 9.27
CA PRO A 167 16.78 -1.62 10.14
C PRO A 167 16.55 -1.22 11.61
N ASP A 168 15.80 -0.15 11.88
CA ASP A 168 15.73 0.50 13.19
C ASP A 168 14.76 -0.15 14.20
N ASN A 169 13.79 -0.95 13.76
CA ASN A 169 12.94 -1.71 14.69
C ASN A 169 13.67 -2.92 15.29
N SER A 170 14.87 -3.21 14.82
CA SER A 170 15.85 -4.07 15.46
C SER A 170 16.96 -3.20 16.04
N VAL A 171 16.63 -2.30 16.98
CA VAL A 171 17.62 -1.87 17.97
C VAL A 171 18.29 -3.17 18.45
N PRO A 172 19.62 -3.34 18.31
CA PRO A 172 20.25 -4.56 18.78
C PRO A 172 19.74 -4.79 20.21
N VAL A 173 19.10 -5.93 20.45
CA VAL A 173 18.62 -6.26 21.79
C VAL A 173 19.88 -6.35 22.65
N LEU A 174 20.19 -5.25 23.33
CA LEU A 174 21.32 -5.17 24.22
C LEU A 174 20.95 -6.02 25.42
N CYS A 175 21.49 -7.23 25.46
CA CYS A 175 21.45 -8.04 26.66
C CYS A 175 22.27 -7.33 27.73
N TRP A 176 21.58 -6.67 28.66
CA TRP A 176 22.21 -6.16 29.87
C TRP A 176 22.27 -7.29 30.89
N MET A 177 23.49 -7.62 31.33
CA MET A 177 23.71 -8.49 32.46
C MET A 177 24.33 -7.69 33.60
N ARG A 178 23.81 -7.92 34.80
CA ARG A 178 24.35 -7.34 36.02
C ARG A 178 25.78 -7.84 36.24
N LYS A 179 26.65 -6.97 36.77
CA LYS A 179 28.09 -7.25 36.94
C LYS A 179 28.40 -8.19 38.12
N ASP A 180 27.52 -8.22 39.12
CA ASP A 180 27.63 -9.00 40.37
C ASP A 180 26.77 -10.27 40.37
#